data_AF-A0A1V4XV53-F1
#
_entry.id   AF-A0A1V4XV53-F1
#
_cell.length_a   1.000
_cell.length_b   1.000
_cell.length_c   1.000
_cell.angle_alpha   90.00
_cell.angle_beta   90.00
_cell.angle_gamma   90.00
#
_symmetry.space_group_name_H-M   'P 1'
#
loop_
_entity.id
_entity.type
_entity.pdbx_description
1 polymer ?
#
loop_
_entity_poly.entity_id
_entity_poly.type
_entity_poly.pdbx_seq_one_letter_code
_entity_poly.pdbx_strand_id
1 'polypeptide(L)'
;MSLFISSSEKRENSDREGLRKVGRQLTKAAFFLILLLGLDLIISATLDMGLRRYFGMDSKVDVVCIGHSRTVLGIDAEMLSRATGLKVAKYAINGANIVDRDAMIRQFLSEHPEVRLIIYDVEASTFSNDGLSSNSYRLFLPFLANPEMRAYLEKQRKSSSELMLKRMFRTSRYDEVTFSLALRGLFGMNRNLKYGRFDEDRAKRWIEKGKNRPVTIDSKSYQTFQSTIDFAKSRGVSILLVDMPTVKILNQAELPKSVQVRNIFRGFAEQCPARVDYYDLSAAYQSNYEMFYDMIHLNADGQKIVTGLLAEKVKEALNH
;
A
#
# COMPACT_ATOMS: atom_id res chain seq x y z
N MET A 1 28.28 46.53 60.53
CA MET A 1 28.19 45.07 60.34
C MET A 1 26.78 44.57 59.99
N SER A 2 25.70 45.14 60.56
CA SER A 2 24.30 44.71 60.29
C SER A 2 23.81 44.92 58.84
N LEU A 3 24.23 45.98 58.15
CA LEU A 3 23.79 46.29 56.77
C LEU A 3 24.37 45.35 55.67
N PHE A 4 25.49 44.68 55.94
CA PHE A 4 26.12 43.76 54.97
C PHE A 4 25.50 42.35 55.00
N ILE A 5 24.92 41.94 56.12
CA ILE A 5 24.25 40.63 56.27
C ILE A 5 22.89 40.66 55.56
N SER A 6 22.17 41.78 55.65
CA SER A 6 20.85 41.96 55.02
C SER A 6 20.87 41.93 53.48
N SER A 7 21.95 42.38 52.85
CA SER A 7 22.07 42.38 51.38
C SER A 7 22.45 40.99 50.84
N SER A 8 23.20 40.20 51.61
CA SER A 8 23.55 38.81 51.31
C SER A 8 22.32 37.90 51.35
N GLU A 9 21.52 37.97 52.42
CA GLU A 9 20.30 37.16 52.56
C GLU A 9 19.23 37.50 51.52
N LYS A 10 19.11 38.78 51.13
CA LYS A 10 18.19 39.18 50.05
C LYS A 10 18.61 38.65 48.69
N ARG A 11 19.92 38.62 48.39
CA ARG A 11 20.43 38.01 47.16
C ARG A 11 20.20 36.50 47.16
N GLU A 12 20.50 35.82 48.26
CA GLU A 12 20.33 34.38 48.38
C GLU A 12 18.85 33.95 48.28
N ASN A 13 17.92 34.70 48.86
CA ASN A 13 16.48 34.44 48.71
C ASN A 13 15.96 34.72 47.29
N SER A 14 16.43 35.78 46.64
CA SER A 14 16.11 36.08 45.24
C SER A 14 16.61 34.98 44.30
N ASP A 15 17.81 34.46 44.52
CA ASP A 15 18.39 33.38 43.71
C ASP A 15 17.65 32.05 43.94
N ARG A 16 17.26 31.73 45.19
CA ARG A 16 16.43 30.57 45.51
C ARG A 16 15.03 30.66 44.89
N GLU A 17 14.43 31.84 44.86
CA GLU A 17 13.12 32.07 44.24
C GLU A 17 13.19 31.98 42.71
N GLY A 18 14.27 32.50 42.11
CA GLY A 18 14.59 32.33 40.69
C GLY A 18 14.75 30.87 40.29
N LEU A 19 15.54 30.10 41.06
CA LEU A 19 15.73 28.66 40.84
C LEU A 19 14.42 27.87 40.98
N ARG A 20 13.58 28.20 41.97
CA ARG A 20 12.23 27.60 42.13
C ARG A 20 11.32 27.92 40.95
N LYS A 21 11.37 29.14 40.43
CA LYS A 21 10.59 29.56 39.26
C LYS A 21 11.05 28.82 38.00
N VAL A 22 12.36 28.72 37.76
CA VAL A 22 12.93 27.94 36.65
C VAL A 22 12.55 26.46 36.79
N GLY A 23 12.69 25.87 37.98
CA GLY A 23 12.27 24.50 38.26
C GLY A 23 10.79 24.26 37.92
N ARG A 24 9.90 25.15 38.36
CA ARG A 24 8.47 25.07 38.04
C ARG A 24 8.19 25.18 36.53
N GLN A 25 8.92 26.03 35.80
CA GLN A 25 8.78 26.12 34.34
C GLN A 25 9.28 24.86 33.64
N LEU A 26 10.39 24.28 34.09
CA LEU A 26 10.90 23.01 33.58
C LEU A 26 9.91 21.87 33.84
N THR A 27 9.31 21.80 35.03
CA THR A 27 8.26 20.81 35.33
C THR A 27 7.04 20.98 34.42
N LYS A 28 6.59 22.20 34.18
CA LYS A 28 5.47 22.48 33.24
C LYS A 28 5.82 22.07 31.81
N ALA A 29 7.02 22.39 31.34
CA ALA A 29 7.49 22.01 30.01
C ALA A 29 7.60 20.48 29.87
N ALA A 30 8.13 19.79 30.88
CA ALA A 30 8.19 18.33 30.90
C ALA A 30 6.79 17.71 30.90
N PHE A 31 5.87 18.22 31.72
CA PHE A 31 4.48 17.78 31.73
C PHE A 31 3.79 17.97 30.38
N PHE A 32 3.97 19.14 29.75
CA PHE A 32 3.45 19.41 28.42
C PHE A 32 4.01 18.44 27.37
N LEU A 33 5.32 18.16 27.41
CA LEU A 33 5.96 17.21 26.49
C LEU A 33 5.41 15.79 26.68
N ILE A 34 5.24 15.34 27.92
CA ILE A 34 4.65 14.04 28.23
C ILE A 34 3.20 13.97 27.71
N LEU A 35 2.40 15.01 27.92
CA LEU A 35 1.04 15.08 27.42
C LEU A 35 1.00 15.03 25.88
N LEU A 36 1.87 15.79 25.22
CA LEU A 36 1.98 15.82 23.76
C LEU A 36 2.34 14.45 23.18
N LEU A 37 3.35 13.78 23.76
CA LEU A 37 3.75 12.44 23.34
C LEU A 37 2.67 11.40 23.65
N GLY A 38 1.99 11.52 24.81
CA GLY A 38 0.87 10.64 25.16
C GLY A 38 -0.30 10.76 24.17
N LEU A 39 -0.65 11.99 23.79
CA LEU A 39 -1.70 12.24 22.80
C LEU A 39 -1.30 11.73 21.40
N ASP A 40 -0.05 11.97 20.98
CA ASP A 40 0.49 11.45 19.71
C ASP A 40 0.39 9.93 19.65
N LEU A 41 0.74 9.23 20.74
CA LEU A 41 0.66 7.77 20.82
C LEU A 41 -0.79 7.27 20.70
N ILE A 42 -1.74 7.89 21.41
CA ILE A 42 -3.15 7.48 21.39
C ILE A 42 -3.76 7.69 19.99
N ILE A 43 -3.52 8.87 19.39
CA ILE A 43 -4.02 9.18 18.05
C ILE A 43 -3.39 8.22 17.04
N SER A 44 -2.07 8.02 17.10
CA SER A 44 -1.39 7.11 16.18
C SER A 44 -1.84 5.66 16.33
N ALA A 45 -2.10 5.17 17.55
CA ALA A 45 -2.60 3.82 17.76
C ALA A 45 -4.01 3.65 17.16
N THR A 46 -4.86 4.66 17.30
CA THR A 46 -6.20 4.68 16.70
C THR A 46 -6.13 4.67 15.18
N LEU A 47 -5.24 5.47 14.58
CA LEU A 47 -5.02 5.49 13.14
C LEU A 47 -4.41 4.18 12.62
N ASP A 48 -3.47 3.57 13.36
CA ASP A 48 -2.90 2.27 13.00
C ASP A 48 -3.96 1.16 13.00
N MET A 49 -4.81 1.11 14.03
CA MET A 49 -5.94 0.18 14.08
C MET A 49 -6.87 0.35 12.88
N GLY A 50 -7.23 1.59 12.54
CA GLY A 50 -8.02 1.90 11.37
C GLY A 50 -7.37 1.43 10.08
N LEU A 51 -6.09 1.74 9.90
CA LEU A 51 -5.35 1.42 8.68
C LEU A 51 -5.17 -0.09 8.50
N ARG A 52 -4.85 -0.81 9.58
CA ARG A 52 -4.76 -2.27 9.60
C ARG A 52 -6.08 -2.92 9.23
N ARG A 53 -7.19 -2.44 9.79
CA ARG A 53 -8.54 -2.92 9.44
C ARG A 53 -8.91 -2.62 7.99
N TYR A 54 -8.53 -1.45 7.46
CA TYR A 54 -8.74 -1.12 6.05
C TYR A 54 -8.05 -2.11 5.11
N PHE A 55 -6.82 -2.52 5.44
CA PHE A 55 -6.07 -3.48 4.63
C PHE A 55 -6.34 -4.95 4.97
N GLY A 56 -7.16 -5.23 5.98
CA GLY A 56 -7.46 -6.59 6.45
C GLY A 56 -6.31 -7.28 7.19
N MET A 57 -5.44 -6.50 7.84
CA MET A 57 -4.29 -6.98 8.63
C MET A 57 -4.62 -7.21 10.12
N ASP A 58 -5.86 -6.95 10.54
CA ASP A 58 -6.31 -7.02 11.94
C ASP A 58 -6.86 -8.42 12.32
N SER A 59 -6.82 -9.38 11.41
CA SER A 59 -7.32 -10.74 11.63
C SER A 59 -6.49 -11.78 10.85
N LYS A 60 -6.77 -13.07 11.07
CA LYS A 60 -6.13 -14.14 10.29
C LYS A 60 -6.56 -14.11 8.83
N VAL A 61 -5.64 -14.37 7.90
CA VAL A 61 -5.86 -14.22 6.46
C VAL A 61 -5.42 -15.46 5.69
N ASP A 62 -6.30 -16.02 4.87
CA ASP A 62 -5.97 -17.14 3.97
C ASP A 62 -5.39 -16.65 2.65
N VAL A 63 -5.94 -15.54 2.13
CA VAL A 63 -5.62 -14.98 0.82
C VAL A 63 -5.41 -13.48 0.94
N VAL A 64 -4.33 -12.95 0.34
CA VAL A 64 -4.10 -11.51 0.28
C VAL A 64 -4.04 -11.02 -1.17
N CYS A 65 -4.82 -9.99 -1.48
CA CYS A 65 -4.76 -9.27 -2.74
C CYS A 65 -3.73 -8.14 -2.63
N ILE A 66 -2.64 -8.24 -3.37
CA ILE A 66 -1.56 -7.25 -3.43
C ILE A 66 -1.60 -6.54 -4.77
N GLY A 67 -1.61 -5.21 -4.75
CA GLY A 67 -1.52 -4.43 -5.98
C GLY A 67 -1.56 -2.93 -5.77
N HIS A 68 -1.92 -2.22 -6.83
CA HIS A 68 -2.05 -0.77 -6.81
C HIS A 68 -3.51 -0.35 -7.05
N SER A 69 -3.71 0.79 -7.71
CA SER A 69 -5.04 1.34 -8.01
C SER A 69 -5.96 0.39 -8.77
N ARG A 70 -5.42 -0.49 -9.62
CA ARG A 70 -6.19 -1.53 -10.31
C ARG A 70 -6.79 -2.51 -9.31
N THR A 71 -6.03 -2.98 -8.34
CA THR A 71 -6.56 -3.84 -7.26
C THR A 71 -7.52 -3.11 -6.34
N VAL A 72 -7.23 -1.84 -5.98
CA VAL A 72 -8.11 -1.03 -5.12
C VAL A 72 -9.53 -1.00 -5.68
N LEU A 73 -9.66 -0.81 -7.00
CA LEU A 73 -10.93 -0.64 -7.70
C LEU A 73 -11.46 -1.92 -8.37
N GLY A 74 -10.59 -2.88 -8.65
CA GLY A 74 -10.90 -4.06 -9.45
C GLY A 74 -11.23 -5.31 -8.65
N ILE A 75 -10.86 -5.36 -7.36
CA ILE A 75 -11.15 -6.51 -6.50
C ILE A 75 -11.97 -6.06 -5.27
N ASP A 76 -13.12 -6.68 -5.07
CA ASP A 76 -13.90 -6.60 -3.83
C ASP A 76 -13.54 -7.79 -2.94
N ALA A 77 -12.70 -7.56 -1.92
CA ALA A 77 -12.23 -8.62 -1.03
C ALA A 77 -13.35 -9.21 -0.15
N GLU A 78 -14.37 -8.43 0.20
CA GLU A 78 -15.49 -8.96 0.98
C GLU A 78 -16.36 -9.88 0.12
N MET A 79 -16.60 -9.50 -1.13
CA MET A 79 -17.28 -10.36 -2.09
C MET A 79 -16.46 -11.62 -2.38
N LEU A 80 -15.15 -11.49 -2.58
CA LEU A 80 -14.26 -12.63 -2.79
C LEU A 80 -14.26 -13.58 -1.59
N SER A 81 -14.21 -13.03 -0.37
CA SER A 81 -14.29 -13.80 0.87
C SER A 81 -15.61 -14.56 0.99
N ARG A 82 -16.76 -13.91 0.74
CA ARG A 82 -18.07 -14.57 0.76
C ARG A 82 -18.18 -15.67 -0.29
N ALA A 83 -17.67 -15.44 -1.51
CA ALA A 83 -17.79 -16.38 -2.61
C ALA A 83 -16.90 -17.63 -2.44
N THR A 84 -15.75 -17.49 -1.78
CA THR A 84 -14.76 -18.57 -1.57
C THR A 84 -14.88 -19.25 -0.22
N GLY A 85 -15.49 -18.60 0.77
CA GLY A 85 -15.48 -19.03 2.17
C GLY A 85 -14.14 -18.78 2.89
N LEU A 86 -13.18 -18.15 2.22
CA LEU A 86 -11.84 -17.85 2.74
C LEU A 86 -11.78 -16.46 3.37
N LYS A 87 -10.83 -16.25 4.29
CA LYS A 87 -10.53 -14.90 4.80
C LYS A 87 -9.61 -14.19 3.82
N VAL A 88 -10.13 -13.12 3.22
CA VAL A 88 -9.43 -12.36 2.18
C VAL A 88 -9.08 -10.97 2.69
N ALA A 89 -7.79 -10.63 2.63
CA ALA A 89 -7.31 -9.26 2.85
C ALA A 89 -7.04 -8.56 1.51
N LYS A 90 -7.17 -7.23 1.48
CA LYS A 90 -6.78 -6.41 0.32
C LYS A 90 -5.79 -5.36 0.75
N TYR A 91 -4.52 -5.63 0.51
CA TYR A 91 -3.45 -4.68 0.74
C TYR A 91 -3.02 -4.07 -0.60
N ALA A 92 -3.71 -3.01 -1.00
CA ALA A 92 -3.48 -2.32 -2.26
C ALA A 92 -3.45 -0.80 -2.05
N ILE A 93 -2.47 -0.14 -2.67
CA ILE A 93 -2.23 1.30 -2.52
C ILE A 93 -2.08 1.96 -3.89
N ASN A 94 -2.84 3.03 -4.12
CA ASN A 94 -2.76 3.78 -5.38
C ASN A 94 -1.32 4.27 -5.63
N GLY A 95 -0.77 3.94 -6.81
CA GLY A 95 0.58 4.32 -7.20
C GLY A 95 1.71 3.46 -6.64
N ALA A 96 1.40 2.36 -5.94
CA ALA A 96 2.40 1.40 -5.48
C ALA A 96 3.14 0.75 -6.67
N ASN A 97 4.44 0.99 -6.76
CA ASN A 97 5.30 0.41 -7.79
C ASN A 97 5.73 -1.03 -7.45
N ILE A 98 6.62 -1.62 -8.25
CA ILE A 98 7.08 -2.99 -8.00
C ILE A 98 7.86 -3.16 -6.69
N VAL A 99 8.71 -2.18 -6.34
CA VAL A 99 9.52 -2.18 -5.11
C VAL A 99 8.62 -1.99 -3.89
N ASP A 100 7.60 -1.15 -4.02
CA ASP A 100 6.59 -0.95 -2.97
C ASP A 100 5.84 -2.26 -2.72
N ARG A 101 5.43 -2.95 -3.79
CA ARG A 101 4.68 -4.22 -3.69
C ARG A 101 5.53 -5.37 -3.14
N ASP A 102 6.84 -5.40 -3.42
CA ASP A 102 7.78 -6.31 -2.73
C ASP A 102 7.77 -6.06 -1.22
N ALA A 103 7.91 -4.80 -0.79
CA ALA A 103 7.87 -4.45 0.63
C ALA A 103 6.52 -4.77 1.28
N MET A 104 5.42 -4.55 0.55
CA MET A 104 4.07 -4.93 0.99
C MET A 104 3.95 -6.43 1.23
N ILE A 105 4.42 -7.26 0.30
CA ILE A 105 4.40 -8.73 0.43
C ILE A 105 5.26 -9.19 1.60
N ARG A 106 6.48 -8.65 1.74
CA ARG A 106 7.39 -8.97 2.85
C ARG A 106 6.78 -8.62 4.20
N GLN A 107 6.26 -7.40 4.33
CA GLN A 107 5.55 -6.98 5.53
C GLN A 107 4.38 -7.92 5.83
N PHE A 108 3.51 -8.15 4.85
CA PHE A 108 2.29 -8.91 5.07
C PHE A 108 2.58 -10.35 5.49
N LEU A 109 3.48 -11.05 4.79
CA LEU A 109 3.87 -12.42 5.13
C LEU A 109 4.71 -12.52 6.41
N SER A 110 5.30 -11.41 6.89
CA SER A 110 5.96 -11.38 8.20
C SER A 110 4.95 -11.33 9.36
N GLU A 111 3.79 -10.71 9.14
CA GLU A 111 2.73 -10.54 10.13
C GLU A 111 1.67 -11.66 10.04
N HIS A 112 1.50 -12.26 8.85
CA HIS A 112 0.51 -13.29 8.55
C HIS A 112 1.16 -14.52 7.89
N PRO A 113 1.89 -15.36 8.65
CA PRO A 113 2.54 -16.55 8.12
C PRO A 113 1.56 -17.64 7.66
N GLU A 114 0.28 -17.53 8.00
CA GLU A 114 -0.78 -18.47 7.62
C GLU A 114 -1.33 -18.28 6.21
N VAL A 115 -0.98 -17.16 5.54
CA VAL A 115 -1.41 -16.88 4.16
C VAL A 115 -0.97 -18.01 3.23
N ARG A 116 -1.91 -18.51 2.43
CA ARG A 116 -1.67 -19.62 1.49
C ARG A 116 -1.56 -19.16 0.04
N LEU A 117 -2.22 -18.04 -0.29
CA LEU A 117 -2.28 -17.50 -1.63
C LEU A 117 -2.12 -15.97 -1.64
N ILE A 118 -1.25 -15.48 -2.53
CA ILE A 118 -1.19 -14.06 -2.91
C ILE A 118 -1.86 -13.91 -4.27
N ILE A 119 -2.88 -13.07 -4.36
CA ILE A 119 -3.39 -12.57 -5.64
C ILE A 119 -2.58 -11.32 -5.97
N TYR A 120 -1.70 -11.43 -6.96
CA TYR A 120 -0.75 -10.38 -7.31
C TYR A 120 -1.14 -9.71 -8.63
N ASP A 121 -1.58 -8.47 -8.54
CA ASP A 121 -1.94 -7.62 -9.68
C ASP A 121 -0.72 -7.37 -10.58
N VAL A 122 -0.82 -7.78 -11.83
CA VAL A 122 0.19 -7.52 -12.87
C VAL A 122 -0.48 -6.86 -14.07
N GLU A 123 0.34 -6.24 -14.91
CA GLU A 123 -0.10 -5.54 -16.11
C GLU A 123 1.07 -5.33 -17.07
N ALA A 124 0.78 -4.94 -18.32
CA ALA A 124 1.80 -4.65 -19.33
C ALA A 124 2.86 -3.64 -18.86
N SER A 125 2.51 -2.66 -18.02
CA SER A 125 3.46 -1.68 -17.48
C SER A 125 4.10 -2.04 -16.14
N THR A 126 4.00 -3.30 -15.69
CA THR A 126 4.55 -3.77 -14.40
C THR A 126 6.04 -3.49 -14.25
N PHE A 127 6.79 -3.65 -15.34
CA PHE A 127 8.23 -3.48 -15.38
C PHE A 127 8.67 -2.10 -15.86
N SER A 128 7.72 -1.17 -16.09
CA SER A 128 8.03 0.20 -16.45
C SER A 128 8.33 1.01 -15.18
N ASN A 129 9.39 1.83 -15.19
CA ASN A 129 9.67 2.81 -14.13
C ASN A 129 8.96 4.15 -14.37
N ASP A 130 8.61 4.46 -15.62
CA ASP A 130 8.00 5.75 -15.98
C ASP A 130 6.57 5.88 -15.44
N GLY A 131 6.18 7.06 -14.97
CA GLY A 131 4.78 7.36 -14.60
C GLY A 131 4.33 6.89 -13.21
N LEU A 132 5.22 6.31 -12.39
CA LEU A 132 4.94 5.99 -10.98
C LEU A 132 5.53 7.06 -10.05
N SER A 133 4.85 7.31 -8.93
CA SER A 133 5.26 8.36 -7.98
C SER A 133 6.57 7.96 -7.28
N SER A 134 7.62 8.75 -7.46
CA SER A 134 8.89 8.59 -6.71
C SER A 134 8.73 8.76 -5.19
N ASN A 135 7.57 9.26 -4.75
CA ASN A 135 7.23 9.49 -3.35
C ASN A 135 6.20 8.49 -2.80
N SER A 136 5.85 7.44 -3.55
CA SER A 136 4.90 6.40 -3.10
C SER A 136 5.32 5.74 -1.80
N TYR A 137 6.64 5.64 -1.53
CA TYR A 137 7.19 5.11 -0.28
C TYR A 137 6.62 5.80 0.98
N ARG A 138 6.20 7.07 0.88
CA ARG A 138 5.63 7.82 2.01
C ARG A 138 4.32 7.22 2.53
N LEU A 139 3.57 6.54 1.66
CA LEU A 139 2.31 5.87 2.02
C LEU A 139 2.51 4.70 2.99
N PHE A 140 3.75 4.24 3.15
CA PHE A 140 4.11 3.14 4.05
C PHE A 140 4.71 3.59 5.37
N LEU A 141 4.89 4.90 5.59
CA LEU A 141 5.41 5.45 6.84
C LEU A 141 4.61 5.06 8.09
N PRO A 142 3.27 4.89 8.05
CA PRO A 142 2.52 4.37 9.20
C PRO A 142 3.09 3.05 9.74
N PHE A 143 3.56 2.18 8.84
CA PHE A 143 4.10 0.86 9.14
C PHE A 143 5.59 0.85 9.53
N LEU A 144 6.18 2.01 9.86
CA LEU A 144 7.60 2.12 10.24
C LEU A 144 8.02 1.25 11.44
N ALA A 145 7.06 0.77 12.24
CA ALA A 145 7.33 -0.17 13.33
C ALA A 145 7.63 -1.60 12.84
N ASN A 146 7.15 -1.99 11.66
CA ASN A 146 7.43 -3.30 11.08
C ASN A 146 8.89 -3.35 10.56
N PRO A 147 9.68 -4.40 10.89
CA PRO A 147 11.08 -4.50 10.48
C PRO A 147 11.30 -4.51 8.96
N GLU A 148 10.50 -5.25 8.19
CA GLU A 148 10.59 -5.36 6.73
C GLU A 148 10.30 -3.99 6.10
N MET A 149 9.22 -3.34 6.55
CA MET A 149 8.85 -2.04 6.03
C MET A 149 9.84 -0.94 6.43
N ARG A 150 10.40 -1.02 7.65
CA ARG A 150 11.47 -0.13 8.09
C ARG A 150 12.71 -0.26 7.21
N ALA A 151 13.15 -1.48 6.90
CA ALA A 151 14.30 -1.70 6.03
C ALA A 151 14.07 -1.17 4.61
N TYR A 152 12.86 -1.35 4.07
CA TYR A 152 12.46 -0.73 2.80
C TYR A 152 12.50 0.80 2.89
N LEU A 153 11.87 1.41 3.90
CA LEU A 153 11.81 2.87 4.07
C LEU A 153 13.19 3.51 4.27
N GLU A 154 14.11 2.81 4.95
CA GLU A 154 15.51 3.24 5.10
C GLU A 154 16.25 3.27 3.76
N LYS A 155 16.00 2.30 2.87
CA LYS A 155 16.59 2.27 1.51
C LYS A 155 16.04 3.35 0.58
N GLN A 156 14.78 3.76 0.76
CA GLN A 156 14.15 4.79 -0.08
C GLN A 156 14.55 6.22 0.31
N ARG A 157 15.06 6.42 1.54
CA ARG A 157 15.25 7.75 2.11
C ARG A 157 16.63 8.35 1.83
N LYS A 158 16.61 9.67 1.64
CA LYS A 158 17.82 10.52 1.55
C LYS A 158 18.20 11.20 2.86
N SER A 159 17.30 11.24 3.86
CA SER A 159 17.52 11.98 5.12
C SER A 159 17.18 11.18 6.39
N SER A 160 18.19 10.97 7.23
CA SER A 160 18.07 10.25 8.51
C SER A 160 17.27 11.02 9.57
N SER A 161 17.30 12.36 9.54
CA SER A 161 16.58 13.20 10.51
C SER A 161 15.07 13.11 10.34
N GLU A 162 14.59 13.00 9.10
CA GLU A 162 13.16 12.82 8.83
C GLU A 162 12.66 11.49 9.42
N LEU A 163 13.47 10.43 9.37
CA LEU A 163 13.08 9.12 9.90
C LEU A 163 13.05 9.15 11.43
N MET A 164 14.03 9.81 12.04
CA MET A 164 14.06 10.03 13.48
C MET A 164 12.83 10.81 13.95
N LEU A 165 12.45 11.88 13.26
CA LEU A 165 11.26 12.67 13.60
C LEU A 165 9.99 11.81 13.56
N LYS A 166 9.83 10.98 12.51
CA LYS A 166 8.68 10.07 12.38
C LYS A 166 8.71 8.92 13.38
N ARG A 167 9.88 8.56 13.90
CA ARG A 167 9.99 7.62 15.03
C ARG A 167 9.48 8.26 16.32
N MET A 168 9.82 9.53 16.55
CA MET A 168 9.43 10.29 17.74
C MET A 168 7.96 10.68 17.76
N PHE A 169 7.46 11.29 16.68
CA PHE A 169 6.07 11.71 16.52
C PHE A 169 5.37 10.80 15.52
N ARG A 170 4.62 9.83 16.03
CA ARG A 170 4.03 8.76 15.22
C ARG A 170 2.89 9.24 14.34
N THR A 171 2.11 10.23 14.79
CA THR A 171 1.07 10.83 13.96
C THR A 171 1.62 11.49 12.70
N SER A 172 2.85 11.99 12.73
CA SER A 172 3.53 12.57 11.55
C SER A 172 3.84 11.56 10.43
N ARG A 173 3.59 10.26 10.68
CA ARG A 173 3.70 9.19 9.67
C ARG A 173 2.54 9.19 8.69
N TYR A 174 1.40 9.77 9.06
CA TYR A 174 0.19 9.79 8.25
C TYR A 174 0.14 11.05 7.40
N ASP A 175 -0.13 10.87 6.12
CA ASP A 175 -0.54 11.92 5.19
C ASP A 175 -2.05 11.90 4.98
N GLU A 176 -2.57 12.80 4.14
CA GLU A 176 -4.01 12.88 3.86
C GLU A 176 -4.59 11.55 3.37
N VAL A 177 -3.84 10.82 2.52
CA VAL A 177 -4.28 9.54 1.96
C VAL A 177 -4.38 8.50 3.06
N THR A 178 -3.28 8.23 3.78
CA THR A 178 -3.23 7.20 4.82
C THR A 178 -4.12 7.54 6.01
N PHE A 179 -4.31 8.82 6.34
CA PHE A 179 -5.29 9.26 7.32
C PHE A 179 -6.72 8.94 6.87
N SER A 180 -7.07 9.25 5.61
CA SER A 180 -8.39 8.92 5.04
C SER A 180 -8.63 7.41 5.02
N LEU A 181 -7.64 6.60 4.65
CA LEU A 181 -7.74 5.15 4.68
C LEU A 181 -7.93 4.61 6.11
N ALA A 182 -7.20 5.16 7.09
CA ALA A 182 -7.36 4.80 8.49
C ALA A 182 -8.79 5.07 8.98
N LEU A 183 -9.34 6.26 8.71
CA LEU A 183 -10.73 6.58 9.05
C LEU A 183 -11.71 5.63 8.37
N ARG A 184 -11.52 5.33 7.09
CA ARG A 184 -12.36 4.36 6.37
C ARG A 184 -12.36 3.00 7.04
N GLY A 185 -11.19 2.49 7.44
CA GLY A 185 -11.11 1.22 8.15
C GLY A 185 -11.78 1.24 9.52
N LEU A 186 -11.68 2.33 10.28
CA LEU A 186 -12.40 2.50 11.56
C LEU A 186 -13.92 2.39 11.38
N PHE A 187 -14.45 2.96 10.30
CA PHE A 187 -15.87 2.96 9.97
C PHE A 187 -16.31 1.76 9.11
N GLY A 188 -15.40 0.83 8.75
CA GLY A 188 -15.72 -0.32 7.90
C GLY A 188 -16.10 0.05 6.45
N MET A 189 -15.58 1.17 5.93
CA MET A 189 -15.92 1.68 4.59
C MET A 189 -14.90 1.21 3.53
N ASN A 190 -15.16 0.04 2.93
CA ASN A 190 -14.24 -0.58 1.95
C ASN A 190 -14.76 -0.61 0.50
N ARG A 191 -15.87 0.08 0.23
CA ARG A 191 -16.55 0.07 -1.07
C ARG A 191 -15.79 0.87 -2.14
N ASN A 192 -15.93 0.45 -3.40
CA ASN A 192 -15.54 1.26 -4.54
C ASN A 192 -16.53 2.43 -4.69
N LEU A 193 -16.06 3.65 -4.44
CA LEU A 193 -16.86 4.88 -4.52
C LEU A 193 -16.66 5.62 -5.86
N LYS A 194 -15.96 5.03 -6.84
CA LYS A 194 -15.80 5.66 -8.15
C LYS A 194 -17.06 5.46 -8.99
N TYR A 195 -17.71 6.58 -9.29
CA TYR A 195 -18.84 6.67 -10.20
C TYR A 195 -18.39 7.40 -11.47
N GLY A 196 -18.68 6.81 -12.62
CA GLY A 196 -18.32 7.36 -13.93
C GLY A 196 -18.35 6.29 -15.01
N ARG A 197 -18.44 6.71 -16.26
CA ARG A 197 -18.35 5.85 -17.43
C ARG A 197 -17.13 6.21 -18.25
N PHE A 198 -16.57 5.20 -18.89
CA PHE A 198 -15.47 5.37 -19.84
C PHE A 198 -15.88 6.32 -20.98
N ASP A 199 -15.02 7.32 -21.24
CA ASP A 199 -15.16 8.25 -22.37
C ASP A 199 -14.17 7.82 -23.46
N GLU A 200 -14.69 7.15 -24.49
CA GLU A 200 -13.88 6.62 -25.58
C GLU A 200 -13.16 7.73 -26.34
N ASP A 201 -13.87 8.81 -26.70
CA ASP A 201 -13.31 9.90 -27.49
C ASP A 201 -12.17 10.61 -26.76
N ARG A 202 -12.30 10.80 -25.45
CA ARG A 202 -11.23 11.32 -24.62
C ARG A 202 -10.03 10.37 -24.59
N ALA A 203 -10.27 9.05 -24.51
CA ALA A 203 -9.20 8.05 -24.54
C ALA A 203 -8.46 8.04 -25.88
N LYS A 204 -9.17 8.10 -27.03
CA LYS A 204 -8.55 8.19 -28.37
C LYS A 204 -7.59 9.38 -28.45
N ARG A 205 -8.08 10.56 -28.11
CA ARG A 205 -7.29 11.80 -28.10
C ARG A 205 -6.09 11.75 -27.14
N TRP A 206 -6.20 11.00 -26.05
CA TRP A 206 -5.10 10.85 -25.09
C TRP A 206 -3.97 9.98 -25.66
N ILE A 207 -4.33 8.87 -26.30
CA ILE A 207 -3.39 7.95 -26.94
C ILE A 207 -2.74 8.59 -28.18
N GLU A 208 -3.51 9.27 -29.03
CA GLU A 208 -2.99 10.00 -30.20
C GLU A 208 -1.95 11.05 -29.83
N LYS A 209 -2.06 11.63 -28.63
CA LYS A 209 -1.09 12.60 -28.09
C LYS A 209 0.14 11.93 -27.44
N GLY A 210 0.27 10.60 -27.54
CA GLY A 210 1.37 9.84 -26.94
C GLY A 210 1.43 9.93 -25.41
N LYS A 211 0.28 10.20 -24.76
CA LYS A 211 0.21 10.36 -23.30
C LYS A 211 -0.04 9.05 -22.55
N ASN A 212 -0.16 7.93 -23.27
CA ASN A 212 -0.20 6.62 -22.63
C ASN A 212 1.18 6.28 -22.04
N ARG A 213 1.16 5.51 -20.95
CA ARG A 213 2.38 5.04 -20.31
C ARG A 213 3.08 4.05 -21.25
N PRO A 214 4.36 4.26 -21.61
CA PRO A 214 5.08 3.32 -22.45
C PRO A 214 5.33 2.00 -21.71
N VAL A 215 5.23 0.90 -22.44
CA VAL A 215 5.62 -0.42 -21.93
C VAL A 215 7.12 -0.57 -22.10
N THR A 216 7.84 -0.71 -20.99
CA THR A 216 9.29 -0.94 -20.95
C THR A 216 9.59 -2.05 -19.95
N ILE A 217 10.71 -2.75 -20.16
CA ILE A 217 11.20 -3.79 -19.24
C ILE A 217 12.47 -3.25 -18.59
N ASP A 218 12.32 -2.61 -17.44
CA ASP A 218 13.45 -2.23 -16.61
C ASP A 218 14.02 -3.45 -15.89
N SER A 219 15.33 -3.65 -16.01
CA SER A 219 16.01 -4.82 -15.44
C SER A 219 15.91 -4.87 -13.91
N LYS A 220 15.95 -3.73 -13.24
CA LYS A 220 15.83 -3.67 -11.77
C LYS A 220 14.42 -4.03 -11.31
N SER A 221 13.40 -3.56 -12.03
CA SER A 221 12.01 -3.91 -11.79
C SER A 221 11.75 -5.39 -12.02
N TYR A 222 12.29 -5.95 -13.09
CA TYR A 222 12.23 -7.39 -13.37
C TYR A 222 12.89 -8.23 -12.26
N GLN A 223 14.11 -7.88 -11.85
CA GLN A 223 14.83 -8.55 -10.77
C GLN A 223 14.09 -8.45 -9.43
N THR A 224 13.49 -7.29 -9.15
CA THR A 224 12.67 -7.09 -7.94
C THR A 224 11.47 -8.03 -7.98
N PHE A 225 10.73 -8.07 -9.09
CA PHE A 225 9.59 -8.99 -9.26
C PHE A 225 10.03 -10.45 -9.07
N GLN A 226 11.11 -10.88 -9.71
CA GLN A 226 11.62 -12.24 -9.55
C GLN A 226 11.94 -12.57 -8.08
N SER A 227 12.64 -11.67 -7.38
CA SER A 227 12.94 -11.80 -5.95
C SER A 227 11.69 -11.86 -5.08
N THR A 228 10.64 -11.08 -5.43
CA THR A 228 9.34 -11.13 -4.75
C THR A 228 8.69 -12.51 -4.89
N ILE A 229 8.66 -13.05 -6.11
CA ILE A 229 8.10 -14.38 -6.39
C ILE A 229 8.86 -15.46 -5.62
N ASP A 230 10.20 -15.43 -5.66
CA ASP A 230 11.03 -16.41 -4.95
C ASP A 230 10.90 -16.30 -3.43
N PHE A 231 10.77 -15.08 -2.89
CA PHE A 231 10.49 -14.88 -1.48
C PHE A 231 9.16 -15.52 -1.05
N ALA A 232 8.06 -15.24 -1.76
CA ALA A 232 6.76 -15.84 -1.44
C ALA A 232 6.79 -17.38 -1.55
N LYS A 233 7.44 -17.92 -2.59
CA LYS A 233 7.66 -19.37 -2.73
C LYS A 233 8.47 -19.95 -1.58
N SER A 234 9.53 -19.27 -1.12
CA SER A 234 10.34 -19.72 0.02
C SER A 234 9.54 -19.79 1.33
N ARG A 235 8.44 -19.05 1.43
CA ARG A 235 7.48 -19.11 2.53
C ARG A 235 6.38 -20.16 2.32
N GLY A 236 6.45 -20.93 1.24
CA GLY A 236 5.43 -21.93 0.90
C GLY A 236 4.10 -21.33 0.43
N VAL A 237 4.08 -20.06 0.04
CA VAL A 237 2.89 -19.33 -0.39
C VAL A 237 2.76 -19.42 -1.91
N SER A 238 1.57 -19.78 -2.39
CA SER A 238 1.26 -19.78 -3.83
C SER A 238 0.92 -18.37 -4.30
N ILE A 239 1.11 -18.10 -5.60
CA ILE A 239 0.91 -16.78 -6.20
C ILE A 239 0.05 -16.94 -7.45
N LEU A 240 -1.06 -16.21 -7.48
CA LEU A 240 -1.89 -16.03 -8.66
C LEU A 240 -1.60 -14.64 -9.25
N LEU A 241 -0.84 -14.61 -10.33
CA LEU A 241 -0.61 -13.39 -11.10
C LEU A 241 -1.88 -13.04 -11.88
N VAL A 242 -2.44 -11.85 -11.70
CA VAL A 242 -3.70 -11.44 -12.35
C VAL A 242 -3.48 -10.20 -13.21
N ASP A 243 -3.62 -10.33 -14.54
CA ASP A 243 -3.71 -9.17 -15.44
C ASP A 243 -5.18 -8.79 -15.63
N MET A 244 -5.65 -7.83 -14.84
CA MET A 244 -7.05 -7.37 -14.90
C MET A 244 -7.44 -6.80 -16.29
N PRO A 245 -8.74 -6.79 -16.65
CA PRO A 245 -9.20 -6.18 -17.90
C PRO A 245 -8.75 -4.73 -18.07
N THR A 246 -8.44 -4.38 -19.32
CA THR A 246 -8.23 -2.99 -19.76
C THR A 246 -8.99 -2.75 -21.07
N VAL A 247 -9.22 -1.49 -21.41
CA VAL A 247 -9.96 -1.16 -22.64
C VAL A 247 -9.15 -1.53 -23.89
N LYS A 248 -9.85 -1.94 -24.95
CA LYS A 248 -9.28 -2.38 -26.22
C LYS A 248 -8.27 -1.37 -26.79
N ILE A 249 -8.61 -0.09 -26.76
CA ILE A 249 -7.76 0.94 -27.35
C ILE A 249 -6.40 1.06 -26.67
N LEU A 250 -6.33 0.83 -25.36
CA LEU A 250 -5.07 0.81 -24.63
C LEU A 250 -4.26 -0.44 -24.96
N ASN A 251 -4.91 -1.61 -25.00
CA ASN A 251 -4.26 -2.87 -25.35
C ASN A 251 -3.65 -2.85 -26.77
N GLN A 252 -4.28 -2.13 -27.69
CA GLN A 252 -3.80 -2.00 -29.06
C GLN A 252 -2.62 -1.03 -29.20
N ALA A 253 -2.55 0.02 -28.36
CA ALA A 253 -1.54 1.07 -28.48
C ALA A 253 -0.09 0.56 -28.31
N GLU A 254 0.13 -0.42 -27.43
CA GLU A 254 1.46 -1.00 -27.15
C GLU A 254 1.44 -2.54 -27.29
N LEU A 255 0.67 -3.07 -28.26
CA LEU A 255 0.38 -4.51 -28.35
C LEU A 255 1.65 -5.40 -28.38
N PRO A 256 2.67 -5.17 -29.24
CA PRO A 256 3.83 -6.05 -29.30
C PRO A 256 4.57 -6.16 -27.97
N LYS A 257 4.78 -5.02 -27.28
CA LYS A 257 5.46 -4.98 -25.98
C LYS A 257 4.60 -5.54 -24.86
N SER A 258 3.29 -5.31 -24.90
CA SER A 258 2.35 -5.88 -23.93
C SER A 258 2.33 -7.40 -24.01
N VAL A 259 2.35 -7.97 -25.23
CA VAL A 259 2.47 -9.42 -25.46
C VAL A 259 3.79 -9.95 -24.90
N GLN A 260 4.91 -9.24 -25.11
CA GLN A 260 6.20 -9.62 -24.55
C GLN A 260 6.15 -9.71 -23.02
N VAL A 261 5.58 -8.70 -22.34
CA VAL A 261 5.45 -8.70 -20.87
C VAL A 261 4.53 -9.82 -20.38
N ARG A 262 3.39 -10.05 -21.04
CA ARG A 262 2.48 -11.16 -20.66
C ARG A 262 3.10 -12.54 -20.85
N ASN A 263 3.94 -12.71 -21.87
CA ASN A 263 4.71 -13.95 -22.05
C ASN A 263 5.71 -14.17 -20.91
N ILE A 264 6.28 -13.11 -20.32
CA ILE A 264 7.11 -13.22 -19.10
C ILE A 264 6.27 -13.79 -17.94
N PHE A 265 5.06 -13.26 -17.70
CA PHE A 265 4.19 -13.78 -16.64
C PHE A 265 3.80 -15.23 -16.87
N ARG A 266 3.48 -15.60 -18.11
CA ARG A 266 3.22 -17.00 -18.47
C ARG A 266 4.43 -17.88 -18.19
N GLY A 267 5.64 -17.41 -18.51
CA GLY A 267 6.88 -18.13 -18.22
C GLY A 267 7.09 -18.40 -16.73
N PHE A 268 6.73 -17.46 -15.84
CA PHE A 268 6.79 -17.71 -14.39
C PHE A 268 5.83 -18.81 -13.94
N ALA A 269 4.61 -18.87 -14.50
CA ALA A 269 3.65 -19.92 -14.22
C ALA A 269 4.12 -21.29 -14.75
N GLU A 270 4.67 -21.33 -15.98
CA GLU A 270 5.19 -22.55 -16.61
C GLU A 270 6.42 -23.12 -15.87
N GLN A 271 7.27 -22.26 -15.31
CA GLN A 271 8.46 -22.69 -14.56
C GLN A 271 8.13 -23.30 -13.20
N CYS A 272 6.99 -22.93 -12.59
CA CYS A 272 6.64 -23.40 -11.26
C CYS A 272 5.12 -23.54 -11.09
N PRO A 273 4.45 -24.42 -11.86
CA PRO A 273 2.99 -24.49 -11.90
C PRO A 273 2.35 -24.90 -10.57
N ALA A 274 3.11 -25.55 -9.68
CA ALA A 274 2.64 -25.91 -8.34
C ALA A 274 2.53 -24.71 -7.38
N ARG A 275 3.14 -23.56 -7.71
CA ARG A 275 3.21 -22.38 -6.83
C ARG A 275 2.85 -21.08 -7.51
N VAL A 276 2.96 -20.99 -8.84
CA VAL A 276 2.68 -19.78 -9.59
C VAL A 276 1.71 -20.11 -10.70
N ASP A 277 0.62 -19.34 -10.75
CA ASP A 277 -0.35 -19.38 -11.84
C ASP A 277 -0.51 -17.98 -12.42
N TYR A 278 -0.92 -17.89 -13.68
CA TYR A 278 -1.15 -16.64 -14.39
C TYR A 278 -2.54 -16.61 -15.00
N TYR A 279 -3.35 -15.66 -14.56
CA TYR A 279 -4.70 -15.44 -15.04
C TYR A 279 -4.79 -14.13 -15.84
N ASP A 280 -4.76 -14.28 -17.15
CA ASP A 280 -4.84 -13.18 -18.10
C ASP A 280 -6.31 -12.83 -18.40
N LEU A 281 -6.79 -11.75 -17.79
CA LEU A 281 -8.08 -11.14 -18.08
C LEU A 281 -7.94 -9.88 -18.93
N SER A 282 -6.75 -9.52 -19.37
CA SER A 282 -6.47 -8.20 -19.96
C SER A 282 -7.26 -7.94 -21.23
N ALA A 283 -7.44 -8.97 -22.05
CA ALA A 283 -8.24 -8.96 -23.27
C ALA A 283 -9.71 -9.35 -23.04
N ALA A 284 -10.03 -9.93 -21.86
CA ALA A 284 -11.40 -10.25 -21.50
C ALA A 284 -12.18 -8.94 -21.30
N TYR A 285 -13.38 -8.86 -21.87
CA TYR A 285 -14.24 -7.67 -21.76
C TYR A 285 -13.64 -6.35 -22.27
N GLN A 286 -12.52 -6.36 -23.01
CA GLN A 286 -11.84 -5.15 -23.48
C GLN A 286 -12.73 -4.24 -24.36
N SER A 287 -13.77 -4.80 -24.98
CA SER A 287 -14.76 -4.07 -25.79
C SER A 287 -16.02 -3.67 -25.00
N ASN A 288 -16.16 -4.10 -23.74
CA ASN A 288 -17.29 -3.77 -22.88
C ASN A 288 -16.98 -2.51 -22.05
N TYR A 289 -17.04 -1.35 -22.69
CA TYR A 289 -16.69 -0.08 -22.07
C TYR A 289 -17.54 0.29 -20.84
N GLU A 290 -18.75 -0.26 -20.71
CA GLU A 290 -19.60 -0.07 -19.53
C GLU A 290 -19.03 -0.71 -18.26
N MET A 291 -18.00 -1.56 -18.35
CA MET A 291 -17.30 -2.11 -17.18
C MET A 291 -16.22 -1.17 -16.62
N PHE A 292 -15.89 -0.09 -17.34
CA PHE A 292 -14.73 0.74 -17.05
C PHE A 292 -15.11 2.13 -16.57
N TYR A 293 -14.35 2.62 -15.60
CA TYR A 293 -14.35 4.03 -15.18
C TYR A 293 -13.39 4.84 -16.06
N ASP A 294 -12.21 4.30 -16.34
CA ASP A 294 -11.21 4.86 -17.27
C ASP A 294 -10.47 3.72 -18.01
N MET A 295 -9.40 4.03 -18.75
CA MET A 295 -8.71 3.04 -19.60
C MET A 295 -8.15 1.81 -18.84
N ILE A 296 -7.86 1.94 -17.55
CA ILE A 296 -7.21 0.89 -16.74
C ILE A 296 -8.01 0.49 -15.50
N HIS A 297 -8.97 1.31 -15.07
CA HIS A 297 -9.75 1.06 -13.86
C HIS A 297 -11.18 0.64 -14.18
N LEU A 298 -11.61 -0.44 -13.54
CA LEU A 298 -13.00 -0.89 -13.52
C LEU A 298 -13.88 0.06 -12.71
N ASN A 299 -15.14 0.16 -13.10
CA ASN A 299 -16.18 0.74 -12.24
C ASN A 299 -16.74 -0.33 -11.27
N ALA A 300 -17.74 0.05 -10.47
CA ALA A 300 -18.32 -0.84 -9.47
C ALA A 300 -18.94 -2.14 -10.05
N ASP A 301 -19.50 -2.10 -11.27
CA ASP A 301 -20.08 -3.29 -11.88
C ASP A 301 -19.02 -4.18 -12.53
N GLY A 302 -18.03 -3.57 -13.20
CA GLY A 302 -16.84 -4.27 -13.68
C GLY A 302 -16.10 -4.99 -12.55
N GLN A 303 -15.97 -4.36 -11.38
CA GLN A 303 -15.38 -4.95 -10.19
C GLN A 303 -16.11 -6.22 -9.74
N LYS A 304 -17.45 -6.22 -9.70
CA LYS A 304 -18.24 -7.40 -9.31
C LYS A 304 -18.01 -8.57 -10.27
N ILE A 305 -18.02 -8.29 -11.57
CA ILE A 305 -17.78 -9.30 -12.61
C ILE A 305 -16.40 -9.93 -12.44
N VAL A 306 -15.35 -9.10 -12.37
CA VAL A 306 -13.97 -9.59 -12.23
C VAL A 306 -13.74 -10.30 -10.90
N THR A 307 -14.34 -9.81 -9.81
CA THR A 307 -14.27 -10.48 -8.51
C THR A 307 -14.94 -11.86 -8.54
N GLY A 308 -16.04 -12.02 -9.27
CA GLY A 308 -16.69 -13.31 -9.48
C GLY A 308 -15.79 -14.31 -10.22
N LEU A 309 -15.15 -13.88 -11.30
CA LEU A 309 -14.18 -14.70 -12.04
C LEU A 309 -12.99 -15.11 -11.17
N LEU A 310 -12.47 -14.18 -10.38
CA LEU A 310 -11.39 -14.45 -9.44
C LEU A 310 -11.81 -15.43 -8.35
N ALA A 311 -13.06 -15.41 -7.88
CA ALA A 311 -13.53 -16.35 -6.89
C ALA A 311 -13.46 -17.80 -7.37
N GLU A 312 -13.88 -18.05 -8.62
CA GLU A 312 -13.78 -19.39 -9.22
C GLU A 312 -12.31 -19.79 -9.40
N LYS A 313 -11.47 -18.87 -9.91
CA LYS A 313 -10.04 -19.14 -10.08
C LYS A 313 -9.32 -19.44 -8.76
N VAL A 314 -9.68 -18.76 -7.68
CA VAL A 314 -9.12 -19.00 -6.34
C VAL A 314 -9.56 -20.35 -5.78
N LYS A 315 -10.82 -20.76 -6.00
CA LYS A 315 -11.28 -22.10 -5.61
C LYS A 315 -10.52 -23.19 -6.34
N GLU A 316 -10.31 -23.04 -7.65
CA GLU A 316 -9.47 -23.96 -8.44
C GLU A 316 -8.06 -24.04 -7.87
N ALA A 317 -7.43 -22.91 -7.57
CA ALA A 317 -6.05 -22.85 -7.10
C ALA A 317 -5.84 -23.44 -5.68
N LEU A 318 -6.88 -23.54 -4.85
CA LEU A 318 -6.79 -23.96 -3.44
C LEU A 318 -7.51 -25.27 -3.11
N ASN A 319 -8.26 -25.85 -4.05
CA ASN A 319 -8.92 -27.15 -3.90
C ASN A 319 -8.08 -28.32 -4.48
N HIS A 320 -6.85 -28.06 -4.92
CA HIS A 320 -5.83 -29.05 -5.25
C HIS A 320 -4.80 -29.17 -4.13
#